data_AF-A0A062V3S3-F1
#
_entry.id   AF-A0A062V3S3-F1
#
_cell.length_a   1.000
_cell.length_b   1.000
_cell.length_c   1.000
_cell.angle_alpha   90.00
_cell.angle_beta   90.00
_cell.angle_gamma   90.00
#
_symmetry.space_group_name_H-M   'P 1'
#
loop_
_entity.id
_entity.type
_entity.pdbx_description
1 polymer ?
#
loop_
_entity_poly.entity_id
_entity_poly.type
_entity_poly.pdbx_seq_one_letter_code
_entity_poly.pdbx_strand_id
1 'polypeptide(L)'
;MIEKTIAGLKIGDAQPVRIMGVINLSRESFYKGSVVQADSILDAALRMIDEGADLIDVGARSTWPQARRISKEEERLHLIPAIKHLSDIRVPISVDTMFSDIADEALDAGADIINDVSGFTADTAMADVAEKYSCPVILMASNKLPGDPAGMDAVMDSLGRIISHAEGKGVDPDNIIIDPAIGRWTAQKLPMYDYETIDNLKRLRVFEKPILAAISRKSFIGDVLNKPASERLYGSLAATAIAVRNGAHIIRTHDVAPTVDAVKVAQAARARIPAVRSDDFEAELLYIKDQDDSERAMRSIGVTGSGSHVMKNKTVLYNILLRNVTTTEALIIKQEMLARGGDAALPRGAVSHEVDKVNLIIIGTRLQIERLIKKIKHQVRNLPLIADMLAELIYKKDDTIFRYSR
;
A
#
# COMPACT_ATOMS: atom_id res chain seq x y z
N MET A 1 -13.18 1.32 10.64
CA MET A 1 -11.80 1.82 10.93
C MET A 1 -10.88 0.64 11.14
N ILE A 2 -9.62 0.72 10.71
CA ILE A 2 -8.65 -0.37 10.94
C ILE A 2 -8.09 -0.20 12.35
N GLU A 3 -8.44 -1.11 13.26
CA GLU A 3 -7.96 -1.14 14.65
C GLU A 3 -7.74 -2.60 15.05
N LYS A 4 -6.47 -3.01 15.19
CA LYS A 4 -6.07 -4.38 15.53
C LYS A 4 -5.10 -4.39 16.71
N THR A 5 -5.04 -5.52 17.41
CA THR A 5 -4.01 -5.79 18.42
C THR A 5 -3.16 -6.94 17.94
N ILE A 6 -1.90 -6.69 17.64
CA ILE A 6 -0.97 -7.65 17.03
C ILE A 6 0.24 -7.80 17.94
N ALA A 7 0.46 -9.01 18.46
CA ALA A 7 1.50 -9.29 19.46
C ALA A 7 1.49 -8.27 20.62
N GLY A 8 0.29 -7.91 21.11
CA GLY A 8 0.11 -6.92 22.19
C GLY A 8 0.21 -5.45 21.76
N LEU A 9 0.62 -5.15 20.52
CA LEU A 9 0.68 -3.78 19.99
C LEU A 9 -0.66 -3.38 19.39
N LYS A 10 -1.19 -2.22 19.79
CA LYS A 10 -2.34 -1.59 19.12
C LYS A 10 -1.89 -0.95 17.81
N ILE A 11 -2.45 -1.37 16.69
CA ILE A 11 -2.11 -0.90 15.34
C ILE A 11 -3.39 -0.48 14.63
N GLY A 12 -3.43 0.74 14.10
CA GLY A 12 -4.65 1.25 13.49
C GLY A 12 -4.64 2.72 13.09
N ASP A 13 -5.79 3.20 12.64
CA ASP A 13 -6.02 4.58 12.18
C ASP A 13 -5.97 5.61 13.31
N ALA A 14 -6.41 5.21 14.51
CA ALA A 14 -6.40 6.01 15.72
C ALA A 14 -5.17 5.75 16.61
N GLN A 15 -4.32 4.79 16.24
CA GLN A 15 -3.12 4.42 16.99
C GLN A 15 -1.87 5.15 16.45
N PRO A 16 -0.80 5.22 17.26
CA PRO A 16 0.53 5.56 16.76
C PRO A 16 0.95 4.65 15.61
N VAL A 17 1.55 5.23 14.58
CA VAL A 17 2.24 4.45 13.54
C VAL A 17 3.41 3.73 14.20
N ARG A 18 3.50 2.42 14.00
CA ARG A 18 4.53 1.58 14.62
C ARG A 18 5.82 1.59 13.84
N ILE A 19 6.95 1.53 14.54
CA ILE A 19 8.28 1.45 13.94
C ILE A 19 8.82 0.03 14.09
N MET A 20 9.06 -0.62 12.96
CA MET A 20 9.71 -1.91 12.89
C MET A 20 11.20 -1.72 12.54
N GLY A 21 12.08 -1.98 13.49
CA GLY A 21 13.54 -1.93 13.30
C GLY A 21 14.04 -3.22 12.63
N VAL A 22 14.90 -3.11 11.62
CA VAL A 22 15.37 -4.26 10.83
C VAL A 22 16.79 -4.64 11.18
N ILE A 23 16.99 -5.90 11.56
CA ILE A 23 18.31 -6.51 11.76
C ILE A 23 18.55 -7.56 10.68
N ASN A 24 19.52 -7.28 9.79
CA ASN A 24 19.95 -8.24 8.78
C ASN A 24 21.20 -8.99 9.26
N LEU A 25 21.12 -10.32 9.34
CA LEU A 25 22.21 -11.21 9.74
C LEU A 25 23.16 -11.46 8.55
N SER A 26 23.97 -10.48 8.16
CA SER A 26 25.00 -10.68 7.14
C SER A 26 26.29 -11.25 7.76
N ARG A 27 27.06 -12.04 6.98
CA ARG A 27 28.28 -12.74 7.47
C ARG A 27 29.38 -11.82 7.99
N GLU A 28 29.40 -10.54 7.60
CA GLU A 28 30.47 -9.60 7.94
C GLU A 28 30.47 -9.21 9.42
N SER A 29 29.34 -9.33 10.14
CA SER A 29 29.26 -9.00 11.57
C SER A 29 29.48 -10.17 12.52
N PHE A 30 29.36 -11.43 12.06
CA PHE A 30 29.30 -12.59 12.96
C PHE A 30 30.46 -13.59 12.84
N TYR A 31 31.25 -13.57 11.77
CA TYR A 31 32.28 -14.58 11.48
C TYR A 31 33.71 -14.03 11.39
N LYS A 32 34.14 -13.19 12.33
CA LYS A 32 35.57 -13.07 12.65
C LYS A 32 35.84 -13.84 13.94
N GLY A 33 36.43 -15.02 13.77
CA GLY A 33 36.93 -15.83 14.88
C GLY A 33 37.93 -15.05 15.75
N SER A 34 37.98 -15.45 17.02
CA SER A 34 38.70 -14.88 18.17
C SER A 34 37.92 -13.81 18.97
N VAL A 35 37.10 -14.34 19.90
CA VAL A 35 36.66 -13.73 21.17
C VAL A 35 35.76 -12.47 21.05
N VAL A 36 34.49 -12.60 21.52
CA VAL A 36 33.37 -11.61 21.59
C VAL A 36 32.73 -11.29 20.20
N GLN A 37 31.41 -11.29 19.94
CA GLN A 37 30.23 -10.88 20.71
C GLN A 37 28.92 -11.60 20.28
N ALA A 38 28.37 -12.44 21.18
CA ALA A 38 26.93 -12.66 21.25
C ALA A 38 26.18 -11.35 21.65
N ASP A 39 26.92 -10.37 22.17
CA ASP A 39 26.43 -9.04 22.58
C ASP A 39 25.99 -8.16 21.40
N SER A 40 26.40 -8.42 20.15
CA SER A 40 26.20 -7.46 19.06
C SER A 40 24.77 -7.34 18.53
N ILE A 41 24.00 -8.44 18.52
CA ILE A 41 22.61 -8.43 18.04
C ILE A 41 21.65 -7.89 19.10
N LEU A 42 21.84 -8.31 20.35
CA LEU A 42 21.05 -7.83 21.47
C LEU A 42 21.30 -6.33 21.68
N ASP A 43 22.55 -5.88 21.65
CA ASP A 43 22.87 -4.45 21.72
C ASP A 43 22.27 -3.64 20.56
N ALA A 44 22.26 -4.20 19.34
CA ALA A 44 21.63 -3.56 18.20
C ALA A 44 20.11 -3.45 18.38
N ALA A 45 19.44 -4.53 18.82
CA ALA A 45 18.01 -4.54 19.10
C ALA A 45 17.65 -3.58 20.24
N LEU A 46 18.37 -3.62 21.36
CA LEU A 46 18.18 -2.72 22.50
C LEU A 46 18.36 -1.26 22.10
N ARG A 47 19.38 -0.94 21.28
CA ARG A 47 19.57 0.39 20.72
C ARG A 47 18.40 0.82 19.85
N MET A 48 17.91 -0.05 18.95
CA MET A 48 16.73 0.26 18.13
C MET A 48 15.50 0.50 18.99
N ILE A 49 15.30 -0.27 20.07
CA ILE A 49 14.21 -0.07 21.03
C ILE A 49 14.35 1.29 21.73
N ASP A 50 15.54 1.64 22.19
CA ASP A 50 15.81 2.94 22.83
C ASP A 50 15.63 4.12 21.85
N GLU A 51 15.93 3.91 20.57
CA GLU A 51 15.66 4.85 19.48
C GLU A 51 14.17 4.96 19.13
N GLY A 52 13.33 4.03 19.59
CA GLY A 52 11.88 4.07 19.44
C GLY A 52 11.28 3.00 18.52
N ALA A 53 11.95 1.87 18.28
CA ALA A 53 11.35 0.72 17.62
C ALA A 53 10.28 0.06 18.53
N ASP A 54 9.08 -0.14 17.98
CA ASP A 54 7.98 -0.85 18.65
C ASP A 54 8.07 -2.36 18.48
N LEU A 55 8.81 -2.84 17.46
CA LEU A 55 9.05 -4.25 17.15
C LEU A 55 10.35 -4.41 16.35
N ILE A 56 10.93 -5.61 16.37
CA ILE A 56 12.18 -5.94 15.66
C ILE A 56 11.93 -7.01 14.61
N ASP A 57 12.42 -6.79 13.39
CA ASP A 57 12.42 -7.76 12.30
C ASP A 57 13.82 -8.36 12.13
N VAL A 58 13.92 -9.69 12.16
CA VAL A 58 15.18 -10.40 12.04
C VAL A 58 15.17 -11.23 10.76
N GLY A 59 16.06 -10.89 9.83
CA GLY A 59 16.21 -11.59 8.56
C GLY A 59 17.65 -12.00 8.29
N ALA A 60 17.87 -13.19 7.75
CA ALA A 60 19.20 -13.61 7.29
C ALA A 60 19.41 -13.39 5.78
N ARG A 61 18.32 -13.11 5.04
CA ARG A 61 18.36 -12.93 3.58
C ARG A 61 18.36 -11.47 3.22
N SER A 62 19.35 -11.07 2.42
CA SER A 62 19.25 -9.78 1.75
C SER A 62 18.18 -9.84 0.67
N THR A 63 17.27 -8.88 0.69
CA THR A 63 16.26 -8.66 -0.35
C THR A 63 16.84 -7.93 -1.57
N TRP A 64 18.16 -7.67 -1.60
CA TRP A 64 18.82 -7.00 -2.72
C TRP A 64 19.00 -7.99 -3.88
N PRO A 65 18.56 -7.68 -5.12
CA PRO A 65 18.57 -8.64 -6.23
C PRO A 65 19.95 -9.24 -6.58
N GLN A 66 21.03 -8.52 -6.25
CA GLN A 66 22.41 -8.94 -6.53
C GLN A 66 23.10 -9.61 -5.32
N ALA A 67 22.42 -9.72 -4.18
CA ALA A 67 23.00 -10.37 -3.01
C ALA A 67 23.20 -11.87 -3.25
N ARG A 68 24.24 -12.43 -2.62
CA ARG A 68 24.46 -13.87 -2.58
C ARG A 68 23.26 -14.54 -1.92
N ARG A 69 22.63 -15.48 -2.63
CA ARG A 69 21.62 -16.36 -2.04
C ARG A 69 22.30 -17.29 -1.04
N ILE A 70 21.77 -17.32 0.17
CA ILE A 70 22.15 -18.31 1.18
C ILE A 70 21.26 -19.55 1.03
N SER A 71 21.76 -20.70 1.45
CA SER A 71 20.94 -21.92 1.51
C SER A 71 19.91 -21.83 2.64
N LYS A 72 18.87 -22.66 2.58
CA LYS A 72 17.89 -22.81 3.66
C LYS A 72 18.53 -23.16 5.00
N GLU A 73 19.54 -24.04 4.96
CA GLU A 73 20.29 -24.43 6.16
C GLU A 73 21.14 -23.28 6.71
N GLU A 74 21.79 -22.49 5.84
CA GLU A 74 22.52 -21.29 6.26
C GLU A 74 21.59 -20.25 6.89
N GLU A 75 20.38 -20.07 6.34
CA GLU A 75 19.34 -19.19 6.90
C GLU A 75 18.92 -19.64 8.31
N ARG A 76 18.61 -20.92 8.46
CA ARG A 76 18.27 -21.55 9.75
C ARG A 76 19.37 -21.37 10.79
N LEU A 77 20.63 -21.68 10.44
CA LEU A 77 21.78 -21.57 11.34
C LEU A 77 22.04 -20.14 11.83
N HIS A 78 21.62 -19.12 11.07
CA HIS A 78 21.74 -17.73 11.49
C HIS A 78 20.50 -17.26 12.27
N LEU A 79 19.29 -17.55 11.78
CA LEU A 79 18.04 -17.04 12.36
C LEU A 79 17.75 -17.64 13.73
N ILE A 80 17.77 -18.96 13.88
CA ILE A 80 17.29 -19.60 15.12
C ILE A 80 18.10 -19.16 16.36
N PRO A 81 19.45 -19.14 16.32
CA PRO A 81 20.22 -18.62 17.44
C PRO A 81 19.97 -17.13 17.70
N ALA A 82 19.80 -16.32 16.65
CA ALA A 82 19.52 -14.90 16.77
C ALA A 82 18.18 -14.62 17.48
N ILE A 83 17.12 -15.32 17.08
CA ILE A 83 15.80 -15.24 17.73
C ILE A 83 15.90 -15.65 19.19
N LYS A 84 16.57 -16.76 19.49
CA LYS A 84 16.76 -17.24 20.87
C LYS A 84 17.51 -16.24 21.77
N HIS A 85 18.48 -15.50 21.23
CA HIS A 85 19.16 -14.44 22.00
C HIS A 85 18.30 -13.21 22.24
N LEU A 86 17.24 -13.03 21.45
CA LEU A 86 16.35 -11.88 21.53
C LEU A 86 15.05 -12.20 22.29
N SER A 87 14.74 -13.46 22.60
CA SER A 87 13.43 -13.89 23.14
C SER A 87 12.95 -13.14 24.38
N ASP A 88 13.85 -12.54 25.16
CA ASP A 88 13.54 -11.82 26.40
C ASP A 88 13.45 -10.29 26.23
N ILE A 89 13.55 -9.75 25.00
CA ILE A 89 13.38 -8.32 24.77
C ILE A 89 11.92 -7.89 24.97
N ARG A 90 11.72 -6.60 25.28
CA ARG A 90 10.41 -6.05 25.68
C ARG A 90 9.44 -5.78 24.52
N VAL A 91 9.85 -6.06 23.29
CA VAL A 91 9.08 -5.76 22.08
C VAL A 91 8.90 -7.03 21.24
N PRO A 92 7.83 -7.15 20.44
CA PRO A 92 7.63 -8.31 19.60
C PRO A 92 8.77 -8.52 18.60
N ILE A 93 9.08 -9.79 18.34
CA ILE A 93 10.08 -10.21 17.36
C ILE A 93 9.39 -10.81 16.15
N SER A 94 9.68 -10.27 14.98
CA SER A 94 9.31 -10.84 13.70
C SER A 94 10.47 -11.61 13.09
N VAL A 95 10.19 -12.80 12.59
CA VAL A 95 11.13 -13.60 11.78
C VAL A 95 10.84 -13.42 10.29
N ASP A 96 11.80 -12.89 9.53
CA ASP A 96 11.72 -12.72 8.07
C ASP A 96 12.21 -14.00 7.39
N THR A 97 11.26 -14.88 7.04
CA THR A 97 11.52 -16.14 6.34
C THR A 97 10.34 -16.56 5.46
N MET A 98 10.64 -17.30 4.40
CA MET A 98 9.65 -17.89 3.48
C MET A 98 9.52 -19.41 3.66
N PHE A 99 10.16 -19.99 4.67
CA PHE A 99 10.21 -21.44 4.88
C PHE A 99 9.46 -21.83 6.17
N SER A 100 8.44 -22.66 6.02
CA SER A 100 7.53 -23.02 7.12
C SER A 100 8.23 -23.68 8.31
N ASP A 101 9.17 -24.57 8.06
CA ASP A 101 9.97 -25.24 9.09
C ASP A 101 10.92 -24.29 9.84
N ILE A 102 11.45 -23.26 9.18
CA ILE A 102 12.24 -22.22 9.87
C ILE A 102 11.32 -21.33 10.72
N ALA A 103 10.13 -20.99 10.22
CA ALA A 103 9.15 -20.23 10.98
C ALA A 103 8.66 -21.00 12.22
N ASP A 104 8.36 -22.29 12.09
CA ASP A 104 7.96 -23.19 13.18
C ASP A 104 9.03 -23.19 14.30
N GLU A 105 10.29 -23.41 13.94
CA GLU A 105 11.41 -23.39 14.90
C GLU A 105 11.70 -22.00 15.48
N ALA A 106 11.49 -20.94 14.71
CA ALA A 106 11.68 -19.58 15.20
C ALA A 106 10.61 -19.19 16.22
N LEU A 107 9.35 -19.58 16.00
CA LEU A 107 8.26 -19.39 16.95
C LEU A 107 8.53 -20.16 18.26
N ASP A 108 8.97 -21.42 18.16
CA ASP A 108 9.42 -22.19 19.33
C ASP A 108 10.60 -21.54 20.07
N ALA A 109 11.47 -20.83 19.34
CA ALA A 109 12.62 -20.11 19.90
C ALA A 109 12.27 -18.74 20.50
N GLY A 110 11.03 -18.26 20.37
CA GLY A 110 10.55 -17.01 20.95
C GLY A 110 10.28 -15.88 19.96
N ALA A 111 10.12 -16.15 18.66
CA ALA A 111 9.53 -15.19 17.74
C ALA A 111 8.02 -15.06 17.99
N ASP A 112 7.47 -13.87 17.73
CA ASP A 112 6.04 -13.58 17.90
C ASP A 112 5.29 -13.47 16.57
N ILE A 113 5.99 -13.08 15.49
CA ILE A 113 5.38 -12.70 14.20
C ILE A 113 6.14 -13.38 13.05
N ILE A 114 5.42 -13.95 12.08
CA ILE A 114 6.01 -14.39 10.82
C ILE A 114 5.96 -13.24 9.81
N ASN A 115 7.09 -12.90 9.19
CA ASN A 115 7.16 -12.00 8.05
C ASN A 115 7.50 -12.80 6.79
N ASP A 116 6.48 -13.12 5.99
CA ASP A 116 6.63 -13.90 4.77
C ASP A 116 6.52 -13.00 3.53
N VAL A 117 7.70 -12.66 2.98
CA VAL A 117 7.82 -11.86 1.76
C VAL A 117 7.29 -12.56 0.49
N SER A 118 6.98 -13.87 0.56
CA SER A 118 6.29 -14.61 -0.51
C SER A 118 4.78 -14.61 -0.38
N GLY A 119 4.22 -14.19 0.77
CA GLY A 119 2.78 -14.24 1.02
C GLY A 119 2.20 -15.66 0.87
N PHE A 120 2.86 -16.67 1.45
CA PHE A 120 2.54 -18.10 1.38
C PHE A 120 2.71 -18.75 0.00
N THR A 121 3.26 -18.05 -0.99
CA THR A 121 3.43 -18.61 -2.36
C THR A 121 4.67 -19.48 -2.50
N ALA A 122 5.71 -19.27 -1.68
CA ALA A 122 6.94 -20.07 -1.74
C ALA A 122 6.82 -21.41 -1.00
N ASP A 123 6.09 -21.42 0.12
CA ASP A 123 5.85 -22.60 0.94
C ASP A 123 4.42 -22.56 1.50
N THR A 124 3.54 -23.38 0.93
CA THR A 124 2.12 -23.39 1.29
C THR A 124 1.86 -23.91 2.70
N ALA A 125 2.81 -24.63 3.31
CA ALA A 125 2.70 -25.09 4.70
C ALA A 125 2.89 -23.95 5.71
N MET A 126 3.36 -22.77 5.28
CA MET A 126 3.52 -21.60 6.15
C MET A 126 2.18 -21.16 6.78
N ALA A 127 1.08 -21.28 6.03
CA ALA A 127 -0.25 -20.96 6.54
C ALA A 127 -0.68 -21.91 7.67
N ASP A 128 -0.31 -23.19 7.58
CA ASP A 128 -0.62 -24.19 8.60
C ASP A 128 0.21 -23.93 9.88
N VAL A 129 1.45 -23.44 9.75
CA VAL A 129 2.28 -22.97 10.89
C VAL A 129 1.64 -21.73 11.53
N ALA A 130 1.26 -20.73 10.74
CA ALA A 130 0.61 -19.54 11.26
C ALA A 130 -0.69 -19.85 12.03
N GLU A 131 -1.49 -20.80 11.55
CA GLU A 131 -2.69 -21.29 12.24
C GLU A 131 -2.32 -22.03 13.54
N LYS A 132 -1.38 -22.98 13.49
CA LYS A 132 -0.89 -23.76 14.65
C LYS A 132 -0.51 -22.89 15.83
N TYR A 133 0.24 -21.80 15.59
CA TYR A 133 0.67 -20.89 16.64
C TYR A 133 -0.32 -19.75 16.91
N SER A 134 -1.35 -19.60 16.06
CA SER A 134 -2.26 -18.45 16.08
C SER A 134 -1.50 -17.11 16.14
N CYS A 135 -0.37 -17.04 15.43
CA CYS A 135 0.54 -15.90 15.48
C CYS A 135 0.18 -14.86 14.39
N PRO A 136 0.51 -13.58 14.60
CA PRO A 136 0.45 -12.58 13.56
C PRO A 136 1.34 -12.92 12.36
N VAL A 137 0.90 -12.52 11.17
CA VAL A 137 1.61 -12.71 9.91
C VAL A 137 1.67 -11.40 9.11
N ILE A 138 2.85 -11.08 8.58
CA ILE A 138 3.05 -10.03 7.58
C ILE A 138 3.12 -10.70 6.22
N LEU A 139 2.15 -10.40 5.35
CA LEU A 139 2.01 -11.00 4.04
C LEU A 139 2.27 -9.96 2.95
N MET A 140 3.35 -10.17 2.20
CA MET A 140 3.74 -9.28 1.11
C MET A 140 3.08 -9.66 -0.22
N ALA A 141 2.71 -8.66 -1.01
CA ALA A 141 2.18 -8.84 -2.36
C ALA A 141 3.18 -9.64 -3.23
N SER A 142 2.77 -10.84 -3.65
CA SER A 142 3.53 -11.77 -4.47
C SER A 142 2.63 -12.68 -5.32
N ASN A 143 3.13 -13.11 -6.48
CA ASN A 143 2.49 -14.12 -7.32
C ASN A 143 3.41 -15.33 -7.53
N LYS A 144 4.43 -15.18 -8.38
CA LYS A 144 5.40 -16.24 -8.70
C LYS A 144 6.72 -16.01 -7.99
N LEU A 145 7.11 -14.74 -7.86
CA LEU A 145 8.29 -14.31 -7.13
C LEU A 145 7.87 -13.26 -6.09
N PRO A 146 8.56 -13.18 -4.94
CA PRO A 146 8.37 -12.09 -3.98
C PRO A 146 8.40 -10.72 -4.66
N GLY A 147 7.35 -9.91 -4.47
CA GLY A 147 7.26 -8.55 -4.98
C GLY A 147 7.16 -8.39 -6.50
N ASP A 148 6.82 -9.46 -7.23
CA ASP A 148 6.59 -9.42 -8.67
C ASP A 148 5.34 -8.65 -9.17
N PRO A 149 4.29 -8.33 -8.36
CA PRO A 149 3.22 -7.49 -8.85
C PRO A 149 3.73 -6.07 -9.15
N ALA A 150 3.47 -5.61 -10.38
CA ALA A 150 3.88 -4.29 -10.85
C ALA A 150 2.64 -3.40 -11.01
N GLY A 151 2.62 -2.33 -10.21
CA GLY A 151 1.52 -1.38 -10.17
C GLY A 151 0.43 -1.74 -9.17
N MET A 152 -0.36 -0.73 -8.81
CA MET A 152 -1.27 -0.83 -7.68
C MET A 152 -2.39 -1.87 -7.87
N ASP A 153 -2.95 -1.99 -9.08
CA ASP A 153 -4.01 -2.98 -9.35
C ASP A 153 -3.51 -4.42 -9.21
N ALA A 154 -2.30 -4.70 -9.73
CA ALA A 154 -1.67 -6.01 -9.59
C ALA A 154 -1.36 -6.35 -8.12
N VAL A 155 -0.95 -5.35 -7.32
CA VAL A 155 -0.75 -5.48 -5.87
C VAL A 155 -2.07 -5.82 -5.17
N MET A 156 -3.16 -5.12 -5.49
CA MET A 156 -4.49 -5.37 -4.93
C MET A 156 -5.00 -6.78 -5.27
N ASP A 157 -4.81 -7.24 -6.52
CA ASP A 157 -5.18 -8.60 -6.93
C ASP A 157 -4.38 -9.68 -6.21
N SER A 158 -3.07 -9.45 -6.04
CA SER A 158 -2.17 -10.36 -5.33
C SER A 158 -2.56 -10.47 -3.86
N LEU A 159 -2.66 -9.35 -3.15
CA LEU A 159 -3.03 -9.33 -1.73
C LEU A 159 -4.42 -9.91 -1.50
N GLY A 160 -5.40 -9.60 -2.35
CA GLY A 160 -6.73 -10.18 -2.24
C GLY A 160 -6.72 -11.72 -2.27
N ARG A 161 -5.93 -12.32 -3.18
CA ARG A 161 -5.76 -13.79 -3.23
C ARG A 161 -5.04 -14.35 -2.01
N ILE A 162 -3.97 -13.69 -1.57
CA ILE A 162 -3.17 -14.10 -0.42
C ILE A 162 -4.03 -14.09 0.86
N ILE A 163 -4.79 -13.02 1.08
CA ILE A 163 -5.68 -12.89 2.25
C ILE A 163 -6.76 -13.97 2.22
N SER A 164 -7.46 -14.15 1.08
CA SER A 164 -8.47 -15.21 0.96
C SER A 164 -7.89 -16.61 1.18
N HIS A 165 -6.64 -16.84 0.77
CA HIS A 165 -5.96 -18.11 1.02
C HIS A 165 -5.65 -18.31 2.51
N ALA A 166 -5.09 -17.30 3.17
CA ALA A 166 -4.79 -17.31 4.59
C ALA A 166 -6.03 -17.57 5.44
N GLU A 167 -7.11 -16.83 5.20
CA GLU A 167 -8.39 -16.99 5.92
C GLU A 167 -9.03 -18.36 5.64
N GLY A 168 -8.93 -18.85 4.40
CA GLY A 168 -9.38 -20.21 4.04
C GLY A 168 -8.59 -21.33 4.70
N LYS A 169 -7.39 -21.04 5.21
CA LYS A 169 -6.53 -21.94 5.99
C LYS A 169 -6.70 -21.80 7.50
N GLY A 170 -7.60 -20.93 7.97
CA GLY A 170 -7.88 -20.74 9.38
C GLY A 170 -7.00 -19.69 10.07
N VAL A 171 -6.14 -18.97 9.34
CA VAL A 171 -5.41 -17.83 9.91
C VAL A 171 -6.40 -16.75 10.32
N ASP A 172 -6.33 -16.32 11.57
CA ASP A 172 -7.21 -15.28 12.12
C ASP A 172 -7.10 -13.99 11.26
N PRO A 173 -8.21 -13.49 10.70
CA PRO A 173 -8.26 -12.23 9.97
C PRO A 173 -7.62 -11.04 10.70
N ASP A 174 -7.62 -11.02 12.03
CA ASP A 174 -7.10 -9.94 12.88
C ASP A 174 -5.58 -10.02 13.09
N ASN A 175 -4.99 -11.16 12.75
CA ASN A 175 -3.54 -11.41 12.80
C ASN A 175 -2.82 -11.07 11.49
N ILE A 176 -3.54 -10.67 10.44
CA ILE A 176 -2.94 -10.41 9.12
C ILE A 176 -2.54 -8.93 8.98
N ILE A 177 -1.27 -8.69 8.67
CA ILE A 177 -0.70 -7.43 8.19
C ILE A 177 -0.38 -7.58 6.71
N ILE A 178 -0.61 -6.54 5.91
CA ILE A 178 -0.29 -6.55 4.48
C ILE A 178 0.88 -5.62 4.14
N ASP A 179 1.78 -6.08 3.26
CA ASP A 179 2.86 -5.29 2.66
C ASP A 179 2.68 -5.22 1.13
N PRO A 180 2.58 -4.03 0.51
CA PRO A 180 2.41 -3.88 -0.93
C PRO A 180 3.69 -4.08 -1.76
N ALA A 181 4.77 -4.57 -1.14
CA ALA A 181 6.05 -4.87 -1.78
C ALA A 181 6.75 -3.66 -2.40
N ILE A 182 6.79 -2.51 -1.72
CA ILE A 182 7.50 -1.31 -2.21
C ILE A 182 8.98 -1.65 -2.43
N GLY A 183 9.52 -1.28 -3.58
CA GLY A 183 10.90 -1.51 -4.02
C GLY A 183 11.04 -2.37 -5.27
N ARG A 184 12.23 -2.32 -5.87
CA ARG A 184 12.59 -3.19 -7.00
C ARG A 184 12.93 -4.61 -6.53
N TRP A 185 11.92 -5.47 -6.48
CA TRP A 185 12.06 -6.91 -6.17
C TRP A 185 12.36 -7.77 -7.40
N THR A 186 11.88 -7.35 -8.57
CA THR A 186 12.14 -7.99 -9.86
C THR A 186 12.75 -6.99 -10.84
N ALA A 187 13.42 -7.48 -11.88
CA ALA A 187 14.02 -6.62 -12.90
C ALA A 187 12.96 -5.82 -13.69
N GLN A 188 11.73 -6.35 -13.78
CA GLN A 188 10.63 -5.74 -14.51
C GLN A 188 9.94 -4.62 -13.72
N LYS A 189 10.09 -4.58 -12.39
CA LYS A 189 9.45 -3.57 -11.54
C LYS A 189 10.24 -2.25 -11.59
N LEU A 190 9.74 -1.33 -12.40
CA LEU A 190 10.29 0.03 -12.56
C LEU A 190 9.94 0.94 -11.37
N PRO A 191 10.75 1.98 -11.09
CA PRO A 191 10.54 2.91 -9.97
C PRO A 191 9.17 3.60 -9.97
N MET A 192 8.59 3.83 -11.15
CA MET A 192 7.26 4.45 -11.29
C MET A 192 6.18 3.69 -10.50
N TYR A 193 6.28 2.36 -10.42
CA TYR A 193 5.32 1.53 -9.69
C TYR A 193 5.48 1.66 -8.17
N ASP A 194 6.68 1.96 -7.67
CA ASP A 194 6.90 2.24 -6.26
C ASP A 194 6.27 3.58 -5.86
N TYR A 195 6.43 4.61 -6.72
CA TYR A 195 5.77 5.90 -6.52
C TYR A 195 4.24 5.80 -6.61
N GLU A 196 3.73 5.03 -7.58
CA GLU A 196 2.29 4.74 -7.68
C GLU A 196 1.77 4.04 -6.43
N THR A 197 2.48 3.02 -5.95
CA THR A 197 2.10 2.27 -4.74
C THR A 197 2.03 3.20 -3.53
N ILE A 198 3.05 4.05 -3.33
CA ILE A 198 3.09 5.03 -2.23
C ILE A 198 1.93 6.04 -2.33
N ASP A 199 1.65 6.57 -3.53
CA ASP A 199 0.56 7.54 -3.76
C ASP A 199 -0.82 6.91 -3.48
N ASN A 200 -0.96 5.61 -3.77
CA ASN A 200 -2.23 4.90 -3.68
C ASN A 200 -2.35 3.93 -2.49
N LEU A 201 -1.47 4.02 -1.48
CA LEU A 201 -1.52 3.17 -0.27
C LEU A 201 -2.91 3.09 0.38
N LYS A 202 -3.69 4.19 0.35
CA LYS A 202 -5.07 4.22 0.89
C LYS A 202 -6.02 3.22 0.24
N ARG A 203 -5.76 2.76 -0.98
CA ARG A 203 -6.60 1.75 -1.66
C ARG A 203 -6.58 0.40 -0.93
N LEU A 204 -5.45 0.04 -0.30
CA LEU A 204 -5.27 -1.19 0.47
C LEU A 204 -6.22 -1.31 1.67
N ARG A 205 -6.78 -0.18 2.13
CA ARG A 205 -7.70 -0.16 3.27
C ARG A 205 -8.96 -0.99 3.06
N VAL A 206 -9.32 -1.27 1.81
CA VAL A 206 -10.46 -2.14 1.50
C VAL A 206 -10.31 -3.56 2.07
N PHE A 207 -9.09 -3.97 2.39
CA PHE A 207 -8.82 -5.25 3.04
C PHE A 207 -9.00 -5.21 4.56
N GLU A 208 -9.18 -4.03 5.15
CA GLU A 208 -9.35 -3.83 6.61
C GLU A 208 -8.20 -4.40 7.47
N LYS A 209 -7.02 -4.55 6.86
CA LYS A 209 -5.79 -5.03 7.52
C LYS A 209 -4.81 -3.87 7.76
N PRO A 210 -4.00 -3.91 8.83
CA PRO A 210 -2.86 -3.01 8.98
C PRO A 210 -1.90 -3.08 7.79
N ILE A 211 -1.26 -1.95 7.48
CA ILE A 211 -0.46 -1.77 6.27
C ILE A 211 0.98 -1.50 6.70
N LEU A 212 1.89 -2.36 6.30
CA LEU A 212 3.32 -2.19 6.50
C LEU A 212 3.94 -1.55 5.25
N ALA A 213 4.86 -0.59 5.44
CA ALA A 213 5.64 -0.01 4.37
C ALA A 213 7.14 -0.10 4.64
N ALA A 214 7.85 -0.86 3.79
CA ALA A 214 9.30 -0.99 3.83
C ALA A 214 9.99 -0.09 2.79
N ILE A 215 10.43 1.09 3.22
CA ILE A 215 10.92 2.17 2.33
C ILE A 215 12.43 2.43 2.45
N SER A 216 13.01 2.17 3.63
CA SER A 216 14.38 2.56 3.97
C SER A 216 15.41 2.16 2.90
N ARG A 217 16.11 3.18 2.35
CA ARG A 217 17.25 3.08 1.42
C ARG A 217 16.99 2.36 0.09
N LYS A 218 15.71 2.13 -0.29
CA LYS A 218 15.32 1.41 -1.50
C LYS A 218 15.76 2.10 -2.81
N SER A 219 15.84 1.33 -3.89
CA SER A 219 16.42 1.75 -5.17
C SER A 219 15.69 2.92 -5.83
N PHE A 220 14.35 2.98 -5.77
CA PHE A 220 13.57 4.04 -6.41
C PHE A 220 13.93 5.45 -5.90
N ILE A 221 14.37 5.55 -4.64
CA ILE A 221 14.91 6.77 -4.03
C ILE A 221 16.26 7.11 -4.67
N GLY A 222 17.14 6.11 -4.80
CA GLY A 222 18.44 6.27 -5.44
C GLY A 222 18.33 6.70 -6.89
N ASP A 223 17.36 6.16 -7.63
CA ASP A 223 17.13 6.45 -9.05
C ASP A 223 16.69 7.90 -9.27
N VAL A 224 15.93 8.49 -8.34
CA VAL A 224 15.53 9.92 -8.43
C VAL A 224 16.59 10.87 -7.88
N LEU A 225 17.33 10.46 -6.85
CA LEU A 225 18.35 11.31 -6.23
C LEU A 225 19.74 11.17 -6.86
N ASN A 226 19.95 10.18 -7.72
CA ASN A 226 21.27 9.74 -8.19
C ASN A 226 22.25 9.46 -7.03
N LYS A 227 21.80 8.71 -6.01
CA LYS A 227 22.58 8.43 -4.79
C LYS A 227 22.72 6.93 -4.47
N PRO A 228 23.87 6.50 -3.92
CA PRO A 228 24.05 5.14 -3.41
C PRO A 228 23.22 4.91 -2.14
N ALA A 229 23.00 3.65 -1.74
CA ALA A 229 22.13 3.30 -0.62
C ALA A 229 22.53 3.95 0.72
N SER A 230 23.83 4.15 0.95
CA SER A 230 24.40 4.82 2.12
C SER A 230 23.94 6.28 2.28
N GLU A 231 23.59 6.96 1.19
CA GLU A 231 23.26 8.40 1.17
C GLU A 231 21.76 8.67 0.98
N ARG A 232 20.91 7.64 1.07
CA ARG A 232 19.46 7.75 0.83
C ARG A 232 18.65 8.08 2.07
N LEU A 233 19.27 8.43 3.21
CA LEU A 233 18.54 8.69 4.45
C LEU A 233 17.45 9.74 4.26
N TYR A 234 17.78 10.96 3.79
CA TYR A 234 16.79 12.02 3.62
C TYR A 234 15.68 11.67 2.61
N GLY A 235 16.02 10.98 1.52
CA GLY A 235 15.02 10.48 0.57
C GLY A 235 14.10 9.42 1.20
N SER A 236 14.64 8.57 2.08
CA SER A 236 13.88 7.57 2.82
C SER A 236 12.92 8.24 3.80
N LEU A 237 13.37 9.25 4.54
CA LEU A 237 12.51 10.01 5.47
C LEU A 237 11.36 10.73 4.73
N ALA A 238 11.66 11.33 3.58
CA ALA A 238 10.64 11.97 2.74
C ALA A 238 9.60 10.97 2.22
N ALA A 239 10.05 9.83 1.69
CA ALA A 239 9.14 8.79 1.20
C ALA A 239 8.33 8.15 2.34
N THR A 240 8.93 7.92 3.51
CA THR A 240 8.24 7.47 4.73
C THR A 240 7.14 8.44 5.14
N ALA A 241 7.44 9.75 5.19
CA ALA A 241 6.43 10.75 5.56
C ALA A 241 5.21 10.73 4.62
N ILE A 242 5.45 10.56 3.31
CA ILE A 242 4.36 10.41 2.32
C ILE A 242 3.58 9.12 2.58
N ALA A 243 4.26 7.99 2.83
CA ALA A 243 3.60 6.71 3.08
C ALA A 243 2.74 6.72 4.34
N VAL A 244 3.22 7.32 5.44
CA VAL A 244 2.44 7.53 6.67
C VAL A 244 1.20 8.37 6.39
N ARG A 245 1.37 9.51 5.71
CA ARG A 245 0.24 10.38 5.31
C ARG A 245 -0.78 9.64 4.43
N ASN A 246 -0.30 8.70 3.62
CA ASN A 246 -1.11 7.89 2.72
C ASN A 246 -1.61 6.58 3.34
N GLY A 247 -1.44 6.37 4.65
CA GLY A 247 -2.18 5.33 5.37
C GLY A 247 -1.35 4.17 5.91
N ALA A 248 -0.02 4.20 5.82
CA ALA A 248 0.82 3.19 6.46
C ALA A 248 0.59 3.17 7.98
N HIS A 249 0.54 1.98 8.56
CA HIS A 249 0.35 1.74 10.00
C HIS A 249 1.64 1.25 10.67
N ILE A 250 2.54 0.64 9.89
CA ILE A 250 3.86 0.17 10.33
C ILE A 250 4.90 0.63 9.31
N ILE A 251 6.02 1.19 9.79
CA ILE A 251 7.16 1.55 8.95
C ILE A 251 8.35 0.65 9.30
N ARG A 252 8.83 -0.10 8.30
CA ARG A 252 10.01 -0.96 8.41
C ARG A 252 11.27 -0.20 8.00
N THR A 253 12.26 -0.08 8.87
CA THR A 253 13.43 0.78 8.67
C THR A 253 14.73 0.27 9.30
N HIS A 254 15.87 0.68 8.73
CA HIS A 254 17.21 0.48 9.32
C HIS A 254 17.63 1.64 10.22
N ASP A 255 17.10 2.85 9.98
CA ASP A 255 17.52 4.10 10.63
C ASP A 255 16.41 4.55 11.59
N VAL A 256 16.29 3.92 12.76
CA VAL A 256 15.11 4.04 13.64
C VAL A 256 14.92 5.47 14.14
N ALA A 257 15.90 6.03 14.86
CA ALA A 257 15.79 7.38 15.43
C ALA A 257 15.33 8.47 14.43
N PRO A 258 15.96 8.66 13.25
CA PRO A 258 15.50 9.67 12.31
C PRO A 258 14.14 9.32 11.67
N THR A 259 13.81 8.03 11.55
CA THR A 259 12.50 7.60 11.03
C THR A 259 11.37 7.97 12.00
N VAL A 260 11.59 7.81 13.31
CA VAL A 260 10.62 8.18 14.35
C VAL A 260 10.20 9.65 14.22
N ASP A 261 11.14 10.56 14.02
CA ASP A 261 10.84 11.99 13.85
C ASP A 261 10.00 12.27 12.61
N ALA A 262 10.37 11.67 11.47
CA ALA A 262 9.60 11.80 10.23
C ALA A 262 8.17 11.24 10.39
N VAL A 263 8.02 10.10 11.07
CA VAL A 263 6.73 9.46 11.33
C VAL A 263 5.86 10.32 12.24
N LYS A 264 6.41 10.88 13.34
CA LYS A 264 5.65 11.76 14.25
C LYS A 264 5.08 12.98 13.53
N VAL A 265 5.88 13.65 12.71
CA VAL A 265 5.43 14.81 11.92
C VAL A 265 4.38 14.40 10.89
N ALA A 266 4.64 13.32 10.15
CA ALA A 266 3.71 12.84 9.12
C ALA A 266 2.38 12.35 9.70
N GLN A 267 2.40 11.72 10.87
CA GLN A 267 1.22 11.28 11.60
C GLN A 267 0.41 12.47 12.09
N ALA A 268 1.04 13.53 12.63
CA ALA A 268 0.36 14.76 13.00
C ALA A 268 -0.32 15.43 11.79
N ALA A 269 0.25 15.29 10.59
CA ALA A 269 -0.32 15.78 9.35
C ALA A 269 -1.35 14.82 8.70
N ARG A 270 -1.48 13.57 9.16
CA ARG A 270 -2.44 12.60 8.64
C ARG A 270 -3.84 12.93 9.18
N ALA A 271 -4.72 13.37 8.29
CA ALA A 271 -6.12 13.57 8.62
C ALA A 271 -6.78 12.25 9.04
N ARG A 272 -7.58 12.31 10.12
CA ARG A 272 -8.43 11.19 10.55
C ARG A 272 -9.54 10.97 9.54
N ILE A 273 -9.99 9.72 9.45
CA ILE A 273 -11.14 9.36 8.64
C ILE A 273 -12.40 9.70 9.43
N PRO A 274 -13.34 10.48 8.86
CA PRO A 274 -14.60 10.77 9.52
C PRO A 274 -15.38 9.47 9.75
N ALA A 275 -15.66 9.20 11.02
CA ALA A 275 -16.54 8.11 11.44
C ALA A 275 -17.33 8.53 12.68
N VAL A 276 -18.56 8.02 12.82
CA VAL A 276 -19.45 8.24 13.96
C VAL A 276 -20.00 6.90 14.42
N ARG A 277 -20.06 6.68 15.72
CA ARG A 277 -20.62 5.48 16.36
C ARG A 277 -21.67 5.87 17.39
N SER A 278 -22.81 5.18 17.40
CA SER A 278 -23.88 5.32 18.39
C SER A 278 -24.59 4.00 18.55
N ASP A 279 -24.67 3.47 19.77
CA ASP A 279 -25.20 2.13 20.08
C ASP A 279 -24.57 1.07 19.15
N ASP A 280 -25.39 0.34 18.39
CA ASP A 280 -24.96 -0.69 17.43
C ASP A 280 -24.67 -0.14 16.02
N PHE A 281 -24.75 1.19 15.81
CA PHE A 281 -24.58 1.81 14.51
C PHE A 281 -23.20 2.45 14.36
N GLU A 282 -22.58 2.20 13.21
CA GLU A 282 -21.35 2.86 12.76
C GLU A 282 -21.54 3.42 11.34
N ALA A 283 -21.09 4.66 11.14
CA ALA A 283 -20.99 5.28 9.82
C ALA A 283 -19.56 5.77 9.60
N GLU A 284 -18.92 5.32 8.53
CA GLU A 284 -17.56 5.72 8.12
C GLU A 284 -17.58 6.26 6.68
N LEU A 285 -16.81 7.33 6.44
CA LEU A 285 -16.63 7.87 5.09
C LEU A 285 -15.58 7.06 4.30
N LEU A 286 -16.01 6.39 3.24
CA LEU A 286 -15.13 5.66 2.33
C LEU A 286 -14.53 6.58 1.26
N TYR A 287 -13.20 6.61 1.17
CA TYR A 287 -12.45 7.38 0.17
C TYR A 287 -12.11 6.53 -1.06
N ILE A 288 -13.10 6.25 -1.89
CA ILE A 288 -12.95 5.47 -3.12
C ILE A 288 -12.45 6.38 -4.25
N LYS A 289 -11.27 6.05 -4.81
CA LYS A 289 -10.68 6.77 -5.96
C LYS A 289 -10.68 5.95 -7.25
N ASP A 290 -10.90 4.65 -7.12
CA ASP A 290 -10.90 3.66 -8.18
C ASP A 290 -12.18 2.81 -8.11
N GLN A 291 -12.71 2.41 -9.25
CA GLN A 291 -13.97 1.69 -9.30
C GLN A 291 -13.82 0.25 -8.82
N ASP A 292 -12.70 -0.41 -9.10
CA ASP A 292 -12.49 -1.80 -8.72
C ASP A 292 -12.32 -1.93 -7.21
N ASP A 293 -11.77 -0.92 -6.54
CA ASP A 293 -11.75 -0.85 -5.07
C ASP A 293 -13.16 -0.79 -4.50
N SER A 294 -14.07 -0.05 -5.15
CA SER A 294 -15.47 0.02 -4.72
C SER A 294 -16.19 -1.30 -4.90
N GLU A 295 -15.85 -2.05 -5.95
CA GLU A 295 -16.35 -3.41 -6.15
C GLU A 295 -15.90 -4.31 -4.99
N ARG A 296 -14.62 -4.24 -4.60
CA ARG A 296 -14.09 -4.99 -3.45
C ARG A 296 -14.78 -4.62 -2.14
N ALA A 297 -14.96 -3.33 -1.88
CA ALA A 297 -15.62 -2.83 -0.67
C ALA A 297 -17.08 -3.30 -0.58
N MET A 298 -17.79 -3.37 -1.71
CA MET A 298 -19.15 -3.91 -1.73
C MET A 298 -19.15 -5.43 -1.49
N ARG A 299 -18.18 -6.16 -2.05
CA ARG A 299 -18.07 -7.61 -1.86
C ARG A 299 -17.74 -7.98 -0.40
N SER A 300 -16.93 -7.20 0.31
CA SER A 300 -16.59 -7.49 1.71
C SER A 300 -17.80 -7.46 2.65
N ILE A 301 -18.84 -6.68 2.30
CA ILE A 301 -20.11 -6.64 3.05
C ILE A 301 -21.19 -7.59 2.48
N GLY A 302 -20.81 -8.52 1.60
CA GLY A 302 -21.69 -9.58 1.10
C GLY A 302 -22.54 -9.22 -0.14
N VAL A 303 -22.24 -8.12 -0.85
CA VAL A 303 -22.93 -7.82 -2.12
C VAL A 303 -22.54 -8.84 -3.19
N THR A 304 -23.52 -9.29 -3.99
CA THR A 304 -23.28 -10.24 -5.08
C THR A 304 -22.30 -9.67 -6.11
N GLY A 305 -21.51 -10.55 -6.75
CA GLY A 305 -20.54 -10.14 -7.76
C GLY A 305 -21.15 -9.38 -8.94
N SER A 306 -22.36 -9.76 -9.38
CA SER A 306 -23.09 -9.04 -10.43
C SER A 306 -23.55 -7.64 -9.96
N GLY A 307 -24.07 -7.54 -8.74
CA GLY A 307 -24.50 -6.27 -8.17
C GLY A 307 -23.33 -5.30 -7.99
N SER A 308 -22.25 -5.76 -7.36
CA SER A 308 -21.05 -4.94 -7.14
C SER A 308 -20.44 -4.45 -8.46
N HIS A 309 -20.37 -5.32 -9.47
CA HIS A 309 -19.80 -4.99 -10.77
C HIS A 309 -20.59 -3.92 -11.52
N VAL A 310 -21.92 -3.92 -11.42
CA VAL A 310 -22.75 -2.88 -12.05
C VAL A 310 -22.63 -1.55 -11.27
N MET A 311 -22.66 -1.61 -9.94
CA MET A 311 -22.69 -0.42 -9.09
C MET A 311 -21.36 0.33 -9.06
N LYS A 312 -20.22 -0.33 -9.24
CA LYS A 312 -18.88 0.31 -9.19
C LYS A 312 -18.73 1.48 -10.16
N ASN A 313 -19.45 1.44 -11.28
CA ASN A 313 -19.39 2.48 -12.30
C ASN A 313 -19.99 3.82 -11.85
N LYS A 314 -20.66 3.84 -10.69
CA LYS A 314 -21.32 5.00 -10.08
C LYS A 314 -20.59 5.56 -8.85
N THR A 315 -19.47 4.96 -8.42
CA THR A 315 -18.84 5.30 -7.13
C THR A 315 -17.74 6.38 -7.24
N VAL A 316 -17.15 6.55 -8.42
CA VAL A 316 -16.11 7.56 -8.67
C VAL A 316 -16.69 8.75 -9.42
N LEU A 317 -16.61 9.93 -8.79
CA LEU A 317 -17.05 11.21 -9.35
C LEU A 317 -15.88 11.94 -10.05
N TYR A 318 -16.15 12.48 -11.24
CA TYR A 318 -15.23 13.30 -12.02
C TYR A 318 -15.72 14.75 -12.03
N ASN A 319 -14.77 15.67 -11.84
CA ASN A 319 -14.98 17.11 -11.96
C ASN A 319 -13.99 17.64 -13.01
N ILE A 320 -14.47 17.81 -14.25
CA ILE A 320 -13.62 18.11 -15.41
C ILE A 320 -13.81 19.56 -15.81
N LEU A 321 -12.75 20.37 -15.71
CA LEU A 321 -12.75 21.74 -16.19
C LEU A 321 -12.38 21.77 -17.68
N LEU A 322 -13.36 22.05 -18.53
CA LEU A 322 -13.15 22.40 -19.92
C LEU A 322 -13.03 23.92 -20.05
N ARG A 323 -12.01 24.37 -20.80
CA ARG A 323 -11.76 25.79 -21.05
C ARG A 323 -12.04 26.13 -22.51
N ASN A 324 -12.44 27.36 -22.76
CA ASN A 324 -12.58 27.92 -24.11
C ASN A 324 -13.56 27.16 -25.03
N VAL A 325 -14.66 26.65 -24.47
CA VAL A 325 -15.75 26.05 -25.24
C VAL A 325 -16.72 27.14 -25.70
N THR A 326 -17.36 26.99 -26.86
CA THR A 326 -18.40 27.96 -27.26
C THR A 326 -19.60 27.85 -26.35
N THR A 327 -20.34 28.93 -26.17
CA THR A 327 -21.58 28.93 -25.36
C THR A 327 -22.57 27.87 -25.83
N THR A 328 -22.71 27.68 -27.14
CA THR A 328 -23.55 26.60 -27.69
C THR A 328 -23.06 25.21 -27.30
N GLU A 329 -21.76 24.92 -27.45
CA GLU A 329 -21.18 23.63 -27.05
C GLU A 329 -21.36 23.40 -25.54
N ALA A 330 -21.16 24.43 -24.72
CA ALA A 330 -21.33 24.36 -23.27
C ALA A 330 -22.79 24.05 -22.87
N LEU A 331 -23.77 24.70 -23.50
CA LEU A 331 -25.18 24.44 -23.27
C LEU A 331 -25.58 23.03 -23.72
N ILE A 332 -25.08 22.55 -24.86
CA ILE A 332 -25.30 21.17 -25.32
C ILE A 332 -24.76 20.18 -24.28
N ILE A 333 -23.51 20.35 -23.85
CA ILE A 333 -22.90 19.47 -22.84
C ILE A 333 -23.70 19.50 -21.54
N LYS A 334 -24.17 20.67 -21.09
CA LYS A 334 -25.03 20.79 -19.91
C LYS A 334 -26.29 19.95 -20.05
N GLN A 335 -27.02 20.11 -21.15
CA GLN A 335 -28.26 19.37 -21.38
C GLN A 335 -28.02 17.85 -21.43
N GLU A 336 -26.96 17.41 -22.11
CA GLU A 336 -26.60 16.00 -22.18
C GLU A 336 -26.18 15.44 -20.81
N MET A 337 -25.51 16.22 -19.96
CA MET A 337 -25.17 15.80 -18.60
C MET A 337 -26.41 15.66 -17.71
N LEU A 338 -27.32 16.64 -17.74
CA LEU A 338 -28.58 16.59 -16.99
C LEU A 338 -29.42 15.36 -17.38
N ALA A 339 -29.49 15.06 -18.69
CA ALA A 339 -30.19 13.87 -19.19
C ALA A 339 -29.61 12.53 -18.70
N ARG A 340 -28.37 12.53 -18.18
CA ARG A 340 -27.68 11.34 -17.63
C ARG A 340 -27.63 11.35 -16.10
N GLY A 341 -28.26 12.33 -15.45
CA GLY A 341 -28.23 12.52 -14.00
C GLY A 341 -26.90 13.04 -13.46
N GLY A 342 -26.06 13.64 -14.32
CA GLY A 342 -24.92 14.43 -13.90
C GLY A 342 -25.23 15.93 -14.02
N ASP A 343 -24.23 16.78 -13.93
CA ASP A 343 -24.39 18.23 -14.04
C ASP A 343 -23.25 18.88 -14.84
N ALA A 344 -23.45 20.11 -15.27
CA ALA A 344 -22.37 20.96 -15.77
C ALA A 344 -22.57 22.42 -15.34
N ALA A 345 -21.55 23.00 -14.73
CA ALA A 345 -21.55 24.39 -14.25
C ALA A 345 -20.92 25.33 -15.28
N LEU A 346 -21.65 26.39 -15.62
CA LEU A 346 -21.29 27.41 -16.62
C LEU A 346 -21.58 28.81 -16.07
N PRO A 347 -20.86 29.85 -16.54
CA PRO A 347 -21.11 31.22 -16.12
C PRO A 347 -22.47 31.73 -16.63
N ARG A 348 -23.05 32.71 -15.92
CA ARG A 348 -24.35 33.32 -16.26
C ARG A 348 -24.43 33.81 -17.70
N GLY A 349 -23.36 34.44 -18.20
CA GLY A 349 -23.31 34.97 -19.57
C GLY A 349 -23.45 33.92 -20.67
N ALA A 350 -23.17 32.64 -20.39
CA ALA A 350 -23.48 31.57 -21.36
C ALA A 350 -24.99 31.31 -21.45
N VAL A 351 -25.74 31.47 -20.37
CA VAL A 351 -27.19 31.27 -20.38
C VAL A 351 -27.89 32.40 -21.14
N SER A 352 -27.39 33.63 -21.01
CA SER A 352 -27.92 34.80 -21.73
C SER A 352 -27.30 35.01 -23.12
N HIS A 353 -26.39 34.14 -23.57
CA HIS A 353 -25.65 34.29 -24.84
C HIS A 353 -24.86 35.61 -24.97
N GLU A 354 -24.44 36.20 -23.85
CA GLU A 354 -23.67 37.45 -23.81
C GLU A 354 -22.16 37.24 -24.05
N VAL A 355 -21.69 36.00 -23.99
CA VAL A 355 -20.28 35.62 -24.21
C VAL A 355 -20.19 34.49 -25.23
N ASP A 356 -19.21 34.58 -26.13
CA ASP A 356 -19.02 33.57 -27.18
C ASP A 356 -18.32 32.32 -26.67
N LYS A 357 -17.35 32.50 -25.77
CA LYS A 357 -16.49 31.45 -25.21
C LYS A 357 -16.57 31.44 -23.69
N VAL A 358 -16.69 30.25 -23.13
CA VAL A 358 -16.82 30.04 -21.68
C VAL A 358 -15.96 28.87 -21.20
N ASN A 359 -15.75 28.83 -19.88
CA ASN A 359 -15.25 27.67 -19.17
C ASN A 359 -16.45 26.90 -18.60
N LEU A 360 -16.35 25.57 -18.59
CA LEU A 360 -17.40 24.65 -18.17
C LEU A 360 -16.79 23.63 -17.20
N ILE A 361 -17.44 23.39 -16.07
CA ILE A 361 -17.10 22.26 -15.20
C ILE A 361 -18.13 21.17 -15.43
N ILE A 362 -17.71 20.01 -15.94
CA ILE A 362 -18.54 18.82 -16.09
C ILE A 362 -18.43 18.00 -14.80
N ILE A 363 -19.58 17.61 -14.23
CA ILE A 363 -19.69 16.87 -12.97
C ILE A 363 -20.46 15.58 -13.24
N GLY A 364 -19.83 14.43 -13.04
CA GLY A 364 -20.52 13.16 -13.21
C GLY A 364 -19.68 11.94 -12.88
N THR A 365 -20.33 10.80 -12.72
CA THR A 365 -19.66 9.51 -12.55
C THR A 365 -19.00 9.07 -13.84
N ARG A 366 -18.03 8.15 -13.79
CA ARG A 366 -17.39 7.61 -15.01
C ARG A 366 -18.42 7.17 -16.05
N LEU A 367 -19.45 6.44 -15.62
CA LEU A 367 -20.53 5.97 -16.50
C LEU A 367 -21.24 7.12 -17.22
N GLN A 368 -21.49 8.22 -16.51
CA GLN A 368 -22.13 9.40 -17.08
C GLN A 368 -21.21 10.09 -18.09
N ILE A 369 -19.92 10.24 -17.78
CA ILE A 369 -18.94 10.85 -18.68
C ILE A 369 -18.74 9.99 -19.94
N GLU A 370 -18.61 8.67 -19.81
CA GLU A 370 -18.50 7.77 -20.97
C GLU A 370 -19.73 7.84 -21.87
N ARG A 371 -20.93 7.93 -21.27
CA ARG A 371 -22.19 8.12 -22.02
C ARG A 371 -22.29 9.51 -22.65
N LEU A 372 -21.70 10.54 -22.04
CA LEU A 372 -21.59 11.86 -22.65
C LEU A 372 -20.69 11.79 -23.88
N ILE A 373 -19.46 11.26 -23.73
CA ILE A 373 -18.47 11.10 -24.80
C ILE A 373 -19.09 10.41 -26.01
N LYS A 374 -19.72 9.25 -25.82
CA LYS A 374 -20.38 8.49 -26.91
C LYS A 374 -21.42 9.32 -27.66
N LYS A 375 -22.14 10.19 -26.95
CA LYS A 375 -23.20 11.00 -27.54
C LYS A 375 -22.68 12.22 -28.29
N ILE A 376 -21.73 12.96 -27.71
CA ILE A 376 -21.23 14.19 -28.32
C ILE A 376 -20.22 13.91 -29.44
N LYS A 377 -19.63 12.70 -29.49
CA LYS A 377 -18.71 12.26 -30.56
C LYS A 377 -19.30 12.34 -31.97
N HIS A 378 -20.61 12.21 -32.10
CA HIS A 378 -21.31 12.24 -33.40
C HIS A 378 -22.09 13.55 -33.63
N GLN A 379 -21.83 14.60 -32.84
CA GLN A 379 -22.48 15.90 -32.98
C GLN A 379 -21.63 16.87 -33.80
N VAL A 380 -22.22 18.03 -34.13
CA VAL A 380 -21.59 19.09 -34.92
C VAL A 380 -20.60 19.94 -34.10
N ARG A 381 -19.87 20.85 -34.76
CA ARG A 381 -18.87 21.76 -34.16
C ARG A 381 -17.68 20.99 -33.58
N ASN A 382 -17.06 21.49 -32.51
CA ASN A 382 -15.91 20.84 -31.89
C ASN A 382 -16.31 19.78 -30.86
N LEU A 383 -17.58 19.38 -30.79
CA LEU A 383 -18.04 18.34 -29.87
C LEU A 383 -17.34 16.98 -30.08
N PRO A 384 -17.02 16.53 -31.31
CA PRO A 384 -16.21 15.33 -31.51
C PRO A 384 -14.80 15.46 -30.93
N LEU A 385 -14.15 16.62 -31.14
CA LEU A 385 -12.84 16.91 -30.56
C LEU A 385 -12.90 16.91 -29.02
N ILE A 386 -13.91 17.55 -28.43
CA ILE A 386 -14.13 17.53 -26.98
C ILE A 386 -14.35 16.10 -26.48
N ALA A 387 -15.09 15.27 -27.22
CA ALA A 387 -15.30 13.86 -26.87
C ALA A 387 -13.97 13.11 -26.78
N ASP A 388 -13.10 13.29 -27.77
CA ASP A 388 -11.79 12.62 -27.81
C ASP A 388 -10.87 13.15 -26.69
N MET A 389 -10.87 14.46 -26.42
CA MET A 389 -10.14 15.05 -25.28
C MET A 389 -10.61 14.50 -23.93
N LEU A 390 -11.92 14.35 -23.73
CA LEU A 390 -12.49 13.77 -22.52
C LEU A 390 -12.10 12.30 -22.36
N ALA A 391 -12.11 11.53 -23.46
CA ALA A 391 -11.69 10.12 -23.46
C ALA A 391 -10.20 9.99 -23.12
N GLU A 392 -9.35 10.81 -23.73
CA GLU A 392 -7.90 10.85 -23.47
C GLU A 392 -7.61 11.26 -22.01
N LEU A 393 -8.34 12.23 -21.46
CA LEU A 393 -8.20 12.66 -20.07
C LEU A 393 -8.54 11.54 -19.08
N ILE A 394 -9.61 10.77 -19.34
CA ILE A 394 -9.95 9.61 -18.52
C ILE A 394 -8.87 8.54 -18.63
N TYR A 395 -8.39 8.24 -19.84
CA TYR A 395 -7.30 7.27 -20.04
C TYR A 395 -6.04 7.68 -19.26
N LYS A 396 -5.60 8.94 -19.37
CA LYS A 396 -4.43 9.49 -18.68
C LYS A 396 -4.54 9.48 -17.16
N LYS A 397 -5.75 9.52 -16.60
CA LYS A 397 -5.97 9.39 -15.14
C LYS A 397 -5.61 7.98 -14.64
N ASP A 398 -5.84 6.97 -15.48
CA ASP A 398 -5.65 5.56 -15.12
C ASP A 398 -4.27 5.04 -15.59
N ASP A 399 -3.62 5.75 -16.52
CA ASP A 399 -2.29 5.39 -17.07
C ASP A 399 -1.14 5.71 -16.09
N THR A 400 -0.56 4.67 -15.48
CA THR A 400 0.57 4.77 -14.54
C THR A 400 1.78 5.48 -15.16
N ILE A 401 2.10 5.18 -16.42
CA ILE A 401 3.27 5.74 -17.11
C ILE A 401 3.11 7.26 -17.20
N PHE A 402 1.99 7.75 -17.70
CA PHE A 402 1.69 9.17 -17.80
C PHE A 402 1.74 9.89 -16.45
N ARG A 403 1.28 9.23 -15.38
CA ARG A 403 1.23 9.84 -14.04
C ARG A 403 2.58 9.96 -13.35
N TYR A 404 3.49 9.03 -13.59
CA TYR A 404 4.74 8.92 -12.82
C TYR A 404 6.02 8.96 -13.64
N SER A 405 5.94 9.01 -14.97
CA SER A 405 7.09 9.33 -15.83
C SER A 405 7.19 10.85 -15.93
N ARG A 406 8.23 11.43 -15.31
CA ARG A 406 8.54 12.86 -15.39
C ARG A 406 9.79 13.11 -16.20
#